data_AF-A0A831URC5-F1
#
_entry.id   AF-A0A831URC5-F1
#
_cell.length_a   1.000
_cell.length_b   1.000
_cell.length_c   1.000
_cell.angle_alpha   90.00
_cell.angle_beta   90.00
_cell.angle_gamma   90.00
#
_symmetry.space_group_name_H-M   'P 1'
#
loop_
_entity.id
_entity.type
_entity.pdbx_description
1 polymer ?
#
loop_
_entity_poly.entity_id
_entity_poly.type
_entity_poly.pdbx_seq_one_letter_code
_entity_poly.pdbx_strand_id
1 'polypeptide(L)'
;MSMEPLTLPEETWHELAIRGYELNAWVICPRKCWFIQRQLMMEPHSPYVELGRLVHQEALQERPSREPTFTEVPIEGFARIDKIAGELVYEIKRSPRKQEAHRLQLLYYLYLLRERGLNLKGVLSYPEQNRREVIELDDEGIQALQNALQAIQQLRQCPLPPQVPRPMSVCRTCAYQELCWCEEEEG
;
A
#
# COMPACT_ATOMS: atom_id res chain seq x y z
N MET A 1 -23.05 11.19 -15.12
CA MET A 1 -22.93 11.90 -13.83
C MET A 1 -21.50 12.38 -13.76
N SER A 2 -21.28 13.69 -13.87
CA SER A 2 -19.96 14.31 -13.79
C SER A 2 -19.44 14.13 -12.37
N MET A 3 -18.49 13.21 -12.19
CA MET A 3 -17.78 13.05 -10.93
C MET A 3 -16.79 14.20 -10.81
N GLU A 4 -16.95 15.01 -9.77
CA GLU A 4 -15.97 16.03 -9.43
C GLU A 4 -14.61 15.34 -9.19
N PRO A 5 -13.52 15.84 -9.80
CA PRO A 5 -12.19 15.34 -9.50
C PRO A 5 -11.92 15.49 -8.02
N LEU A 6 -11.25 14.50 -7.43
CA LEU A 6 -10.84 14.53 -6.03
C LEU A 6 -9.83 15.69 -5.88
N THR A 7 -10.31 16.88 -5.54
CA THR A 7 -9.45 18.05 -5.32
C THR A 7 -8.67 17.79 -4.05
N LEU A 8 -7.41 17.38 -4.20
CA LEU A 8 -6.48 17.26 -3.09
C LEU A 8 -6.03 18.70 -2.75
N PRO A 9 -6.41 19.28 -1.60
CA PRO A 9 -6.08 20.65 -1.27
C PRO A 9 -4.57 20.79 -1.03
N GLU A 10 -3.94 21.77 -1.69
CA GLU A 10 -2.49 21.99 -1.75
C GLU A 10 -1.80 22.27 -0.38
N GLU A 11 -2.54 22.50 0.70
CA GLU A 11 -1.97 23.07 1.94
C GLU A 11 -2.19 22.27 3.24
N THR A 12 -2.90 21.12 3.20
CA THR A 12 -3.20 20.31 4.41
C THR A 12 -2.81 18.83 4.27
N TRP A 13 -1.66 18.56 3.67
CA TRP A 13 -1.17 17.20 3.40
C TRP A 13 -0.88 16.35 4.65
N HIS A 14 -0.52 16.95 5.78
CA HIS A 14 0.13 16.19 6.86
C HIS A 14 -0.80 15.34 7.73
N GLU A 15 -2.04 15.78 7.97
CA GLU A 15 -2.94 15.09 8.91
C GLU A 15 -3.94 14.16 8.22
N LEU A 16 -4.20 14.38 6.92
CA LEU A 16 -5.22 13.62 6.20
C LEU A 16 -4.70 12.70 5.10
N ALA A 17 -3.44 12.82 4.68
CA ALA A 17 -2.89 11.98 3.61
C ALA A 17 -2.93 10.50 3.96
N ILE A 18 -3.34 9.69 2.99
CA ILE A 18 -3.37 8.23 3.08
C ILE A 18 -2.08 7.72 2.45
N ARG A 19 -1.29 6.98 3.21
CA ARG A 19 -0.03 6.38 2.75
C ARG A 19 -0.31 5.09 1.98
N GLY A 20 0.62 4.70 1.10
CA GLY A 20 0.48 3.48 0.30
C GLY A 20 0.26 2.21 1.13
N TYR A 21 0.88 2.11 2.31
CA TYR A 21 0.68 0.96 3.19
C TYR A 21 -0.67 0.96 3.91
N GLU A 22 -1.33 2.11 4.05
CA GLU A 22 -2.69 2.22 4.60
C GLU A 22 -3.73 1.70 3.61
N LEU A 23 -3.55 1.98 2.31
CA LEU A 23 -4.32 1.36 1.23
C LEU A 23 -4.14 -0.16 1.20
N ASN A 24 -2.90 -0.64 1.34
CA ASN A 24 -2.67 -2.08 1.44
C ASN A 24 -3.43 -2.68 2.63
N ALA A 25 -3.32 -2.05 3.80
CA ALA A 25 -3.97 -2.52 5.01
C ALA A 25 -5.50 -2.54 4.85
N TRP A 26 -6.07 -1.53 4.21
CA TRP A 26 -7.51 -1.46 3.91
C TRP A 26 -7.97 -2.67 3.09
N VAL A 27 -7.30 -2.95 1.97
CA VAL A 27 -7.66 -4.07 1.09
C VAL A 27 -7.51 -5.41 1.80
N ILE A 28 -6.52 -5.56 2.67
CA ILE A 28 -6.26 -6.81 3.39
C ILE A 28 -7.23 -7.01 4.55
N CYS A 29 -7.45 -5.97 5.36
CA CYS A 29 -8.25 -6.03 6.57
C CYS A 29 -8.58 -4.61 7.07
N PRO A 30 -9.85 -4.17 6.98
CA PRO A 30 -10.29 -2.87 7.49
C PRO A 30 -9.92 -2.62 8.95
N ARG A 31 -9.96 -3.65 9.80
CA ARG A 31 -9.54 -3.53 11.21
C ARG A 31 -8.04 -3.21 11.36
N LYS A 32 -7.18 -3.83 10.54
CA LYS A 32 -5.75 -3.48 10.51
C LYS A 32 -5.54 -2.04 10.07
N CYS A 33 -6.24 -1.61 9.02
CA CYS A 33 -6.18 -0.22 8.56
C CYS A 33 -6.59 0.76 9.68
N TRP A 34 -7.65 0.44 10.42
CA TRP A 34 -8.12 1.25 11.53
C TRP A 34 -7.07 1.42 12.65
N PHE A 35 -6.34 0.35 13.00
CA PHE A 35 -5.26 0.42 13.99
C PHE A 35 -4.12 1.34 13.49
N ILE A 36 -3.75 1.21 12.22
CA ILE A 36 -2.71 2.04 11.60
C ILE A 36 -3.11 3.53 11.60
N GLN A 37 -4.35 3.84 11.24
CA GLN A 37 -4.88 5.22 11.25
C GLN A 37 -4.81 5.87 12.63
N ARG A 38 -4.72 5.06 13.70
CA ARG A 38 -4.58 5.48 15.10
C ARG A 38 -3.16 5.34 15.65
N GLN A 39 -2.19 5.08 14.78
CA GLN A 39 -0.78 4.94 15.15
C GLN A 39 -0.53 3.83 16.18
N LEU A 40 -1.41 2.83 16.24
CA LEU A 40 -1.22 1.63 17.06
C LEU A 40 -0.24 0.70 16.32
N MET A 41 1.07 0.98 16.40
CA MET A 41 2.07 0.34 15.54
C MET A 41 2.57 -1.00 16.10
N MET A 42 2.04 -2.11 15.58
CA MET A 42 2.54 -3.47 15.92
C MET A 42 3.58 -4.00 14.93
N GLU A 43 3.66 -3.41 13.72
CA GLU A 43 4.50 -3.89 12.62
C GLU A 43 6.01 -3.97 12.93
N PRO A 44 6.62 -3.03 13.69
CA PRO A 44 8.03 -3.12 14.05
C PRO A 44 8.41 -4.36 14.86
N HIS A 45 7.46 -4.96 15.58
CA HIS A 45 7.70 -6.16 16.40
C HIS A 45 7.43 -7.47 15.64
N SER A 46 7.01 -7.40 14.37
CA SER A 46 6.64 -8.59 13.61
C SER A 46 7.83 -9.17 12.84
N PRO A 47 8.23 -10.43 13.10
CA PRO A 47 9.31 -11.08 12.34
C PRO A 47 8.95 -11.25 10.86
N TYR A 48 7.65 -11.37 10.54
CA TYR A 48 7.19 -11.47 9.15
C TYR A 48 7.32 -10.14 8.39
N VAL A 49 7.11 -9.00 9.06
CA VAL A 49 7.33 -7.68 8.48
C VAL A 49 8.82 -7.43 8.30
N GLU A 50 9.64 -7.77 9.31
CA GLU A 50 11.10 -7.67 9.24
C GLU A 50 11.66 -8.42 8.04
N LEU A 51 11.28 -9.69 7.89
CA LEU A 51 11.70 -10.51 6.76
C LEU A 51 11.27 -9.92 5.41
N GLY A 52 10.09 -9.31 5.34
CA GLY A 52 9.65 -8.58 4.14
C GLY A 52 10.55 -7.39 3.80
N ARG A 53 11.02 -6.66 4.82
CA ARG A 53 11.92 -5.51 4.66
C ARG A 53 13.31 -5.94 4.17
N LEU A 54 13.85 -7.03 4.71
CA LEU A 54 15.16 -7.56 4.29
C LEU A 54 15.15 -7.98 2.82
N VAL A 55 14.14 -8.76 2.40
CA VAL A 55 14.00 -9.16 0.99
C VAL A 55 13.86 -7.96 0.05
N HIS A 56 13.13 -6.93 0.50
CA HIS A 56 12.99 -5.70 -0.27
C HIS A 56 14.33 -4.96 -0.40
N GLN A 57 15.10 -4.83 0.68
CA GLN A 57 16.43 -4.21 0.66
C GLN A 57 17.39 -4.95 -0.28
N GLU A 58 17.42 -6.28 -0.23
CA GLU A 58 18.22 -7.11 -1.14
C GLU A 58 17.82 -6.87 -2.62
N ALA A 59 16.52 -6.88 -2.90
CA ALA A 59 16.00 -6.66 -4.25
C ALA A 59 16.32 -5.27 -4.82
N LEU A 60 16.42 -4.24 -3.96
CA LEU A 60 16.87 -2.90 -4.36
C LEU A 60 18.37 -2.85 -4.68
N GLN A 61 19.17 -3.77 -4.11
CA GLN A 61 20.61 -3.85 -4.33
C GLN A 61 20.99 -4.67 -5.58
N GLU A 62 20.16 -5.63 -5.99
CA GLU A 62 20.40 -6.47 -7.17
C GLU A 62 20.39 -5.66 -8.48
N ARG A 63 21.58 -5.47 -9.08
CA ARG A 63 21.76 -4.72 -10.35
C ARG A 63 22.01 -5.64 -11.55
N PRO A 64 21.32 -5.36 -12.66
CA PRO A 64 21.97 -5.40 -13.97
C PRO A 64 21.68 -4.13 -14.80
N SER A 65 22.73 -3.61 -15.45
CA SER A 65 22.72 -2.66 -16.60
C SER A 65 22.84 -1.14 -16.37
N ARG A 66 23.22 -0.48 -17.47
CA ARG A 66 23.95 0.79 -17.64
C ARG A 66 23.09 2.06 -17.62
N GLU A 67 21.81 1.95 -17.30
CA GLU A 67 20.89 3.11 -17.25
C GLU A 67 20.89 3.78 -15.86
N PRO A 68 20.70 5.11 -15.79
CA PRO A 68 20.48 5.79 -14.51
C PRO A 68 19.17 5.30 -13.90
N THR A 69 19.28 4.37 -12.96
CA THR A 69 18.17 3.91 -12.12
C THR A 69 18.15 4.77 -10.87
N PHE A 70 17.00 5.39 -10.58
CA PHE A 70 16.75 6.01 -9.29
C PHE A 70 16.09 4.98 -8.37
N THR A 71 16.73 4.72 -7.24
CA THR A 71 16.23 3.82 -6.19
C THR A 71 15.61 4.70 -5.10
N GLU A 72 14.35 4.43 -4.77
CA GLU A 72 13.48 5.20 -3.88
C GLU A 72 13.27 6.67 -4.26
N VAL A 73 12.26 6.92 -5.10
CA VAL A 73 11.89 8.28 -5.52
C VAL A 73 10.71 8.76 -4.68
N PRO A 74 10.83 9.87 -3.93
CA PRO A 74 9.69 10.51 -3.30
C PRO A 74 8.78 11.10 -4.37
N ILE A 75 7.48 10.77 -4.31
CA ILE A 75 6.43 11.44 -5.09
C ILE A 75 5.89 12.60 -4.27
N GLU A 76 5.63 12.32 -2.98
CA GLU A 76 5.11 13.23 -1.94
C GLU A 76 5.85 12.99 -0.62
N GLY A 77 5.62 13.85 0.38
CA GLY A 77 6.12 13.63 1.75
C GLY A 77 5.65 12.31 2.40
N PHE A 78 4.59 11.68 1.87
CA PHE A 78 3.98 10.46 2.41
C PHE A 78 3.97 9.28 1.41
N ALA A 79 4.48 9.47 0.19
CA ALA A 79 4.45 8.49 -0.88
C ALA A 79 5.82 8.38 -1.55
N ARG A 80 6.35 7.15 -1.61
CA ARG A 80 7.63 6.80 -2.23
C ARG A 80 7.43 5.57 -3.09
N ILE A 81 8.09 5.56 -4.25
CA ILE A 81 8.16 4.42 -5.16
C ILE A 81 9.56 3.85 -5.16
N ASP A 82 9.67 2.54 -5.33
CA ASP A 82 10.92 1.81 -5.12
C ASP A 82 11.95 2.08 -6.20
N LYS A 83 11.50 2.19 -7.46
CA LYS A 83 12.39 2.43 -8.59
C LYS A 83 11.67 3.09 -9.77
N ILE A 84 12.38 3.95 -10.49
CA ILE A 84 12.00 4.41 -11.83
C ILE A 84 13.06 3.98 -12.84
N ALA A 85 12.63 3.45 -13.98
CA ALA A 85 13.48 3.19 -15.13
C ALA A 85 12.73 3.53 -16.44
N GLY A 86 13.15 4.59 -17.13
CA GLY A 86 12.43 5.11 -18.29
C GLY A 86 10.99 5.49 -17.94
N GLU A 87 10.02 4.94 -18.67
CA GLU A 87 8.59 5.18 -18.47
C GLU A 87 7.93 4.23 -17.45
N LEU A 88 8.74 3.47 -16.71
CA LEU A 88 8.28 2.44 -15.78
C LEU A 88 8.59 2.78 -14.33
N VAL A 89 7.56 2.67 -13.49
CA VAL A 89 7.64 2.76 -12.03
C VAL A 89 7.52 1.36 -11.45
N TYR A 90 8.43 0.99 -10.56
CA TYR A 90 8.47 -0.32 -9.94
C TYR A 90 8.04 -0.24 -8.48
N GLU A 91 7.23 -1.21 -8.07
CA GLU A 91 6.88 -1.51 -6.69
C GLU A 91 7.24 -2.98 -6.42
N ILE A 92 8.17 -3.20 -5.51
CA ILE A 92 8.80 -4.48 -5.18
C ILE A 92 8.13 -5.07 -3.95
N LYS A 93 7.59 -6.28 -4.11
CA LYS A 93 6.91 -7.01 -3.04
C LYS A 93 7.50 -8.40 -2.90
N ARG A 94 7.59 -8.86 -1.65
CA ARG A 94 8.11 -10.19 -1.35
C ARG A 94 7.27 -11.34 -1.94
N SER A 95 5.94 -11.22 -1.94
CA SER A 95 5.04 -12.32 -2.31
C SER A 95 3.76 -11.82 -2.97
N PRO A 96 3.22 -12.52 -4.00
CA PRO A 96 1.98 -12.13 -4.68
C PRO A 96 0.70 -12.45 -3.91
N ARG A 97 0.77 -12.99 -2.68
CA ARG A 97 -0.42 -13.36 -1.89
C ARG A 97 -1.38 -12.21 -1.57
N LYS A 98 -0.94 -10.96 -1.75
CA LYS A 98 -1.70 -9.73 -1.48
C LYS A 98 -1.74 -8.84 -2.74
N GLN A 99 -1.76 -9.46 -3.93
CA GLN A 99 -1.58 -8.79 -5.22
C GLN A 99 -2.58 -7.63 -5.42
N GLU A 100 -3.83 -7.80 -5.02
CA GLU A 100 -4.90 -6.80 -5.16
C GLU A 100 -4.60 -5.56 -4.32
N ALA A 101 -4.07 -5.75 -3.10
CA ALA A 101 -3.61 -4.66 -2.25
C ALA A 101 -2.44 -3.92 -2.91
N HIS A 102 -1.47 -4.66 -3.45
CA HIS A 102 -0.31 -4.10 -4.13
C HIS A 102 -0.70 -3.34 -5.40
N ARG A 103 -1.67 -3.85 -6.18
CA ARG A 103 -2.21 -3.20 -7.37
C ARG A 103 -2.82 -1.85 -6.99
N LEU A 104 -3.64 -1.81 -5.95
CA LEU A 104 -4.26 -0.57 -5.49
C LEU A 104 -3.22 0.46 -5.01
N GLN A 105 -2.19 0.02 -4.28
CA GLN A 105 -1.09 0.89 -3.89
C GLN A 105 -0.36 1.46 -5.12
N LEU A 106 -0.04 0.63 -6.11
CA LEU A 106 0.67 1.09 -7.30
C LEU A 106 -0.21 2.01 -8.15
N LEU A 107 -1.51 1.72 -8.29
CA LEU A 107 -2.47 2.63 -8.93
C LEU A 107 -2.49 4.00 -8.24
N TYR A 108 -2.41 4.03 -6.91
CA TYR A 108 -2.32 5.29 -6.18
C TYR A 108 -1.07 6.09 -6.54
N TYR A 109 0.08 5.42 -6.65
CA TYR A 109 1.33 6.08 -7.03
C TYR A 109 1.30 6.59 -8.47
N LEU A 110 0.77 5.79 -9.41
CA LEU A 110 0.56 6.22 -10.80
C LEU A 110 -0.39 7.42 -10.87
N TYR A 111 -1.45 7.44 -10.04
CA TYR A 111 -2.36 8.58 -9.96
C TYR A 111 -1.63 9.84 -9.50
N LEU A 112 -0.88 9.78 -8.39
CA LEU A 112 -0.12 10.92 -7.87
C LEU A 112 0.91 11.46 -8.87
N LEU A 113 1.53 10.57 -9.66
CA LEU A 113 2.45 10.94 -10.74
C LEU A 113 1.71 11.61 -11.91
N ARG A 114 0.54 11.09 -12.29
CA ARG A 114 -0.28 11.69 -13.35
C ARG A 114 -0.74 13.10 -12.99
N GLU A 115 -1.12 13.34 -11.73
CA GLU A 115 -1.47 14.69 -11.25
C GLU A 115 -0.30 15.68 -11.37
N ARG A 116 0.94 15.18 -11.46
CA ARG A 116 2.16 15.97 -11.71
C ARG A 116 2.55 16.08 -13.19
N GLY A 117 1.69 15.60 -14.09
CA GLY A 117 1.94 15.56 -15.53
C GLY A 117 2.84 14.41 -15.99
N LEU A 118 3.12 13.41 -15.13
CA LEU A 118 3.91 12.23 -15.48
C LEU A 118 3.00 11.03 -15.78
N ASN A 119 2.85 10.71 -17.06
CA ASN A 119 2.10 9.53 -17.51
C ASN A 119 3.02 8.31 -17.64
N LEU A 120 3.16 7.56 -16.55
CA LEU A 120 4.02 6.37 -16.47
C LEU A 120 3.20 5.10 -16.34
N LYS A 121 3.81 3.95 -16.66
CA LYS A 121 3.24 2.61 -16.35
C LYS A 121 3.88 2.04 -15.09
N GLY A 122 3.12 1.25 -14.35
CA GLY A 122 3.56 0.58 -13.14
C GLY A 122 4.03 -0.85 -13.40
N VAL A 123 4.95 -1.33 -12.58
CA VAL A 123 5.39 -2.73 -12.54
C VAL A 123 5.38 -3.22 -11.10
N LEU A 124 4.50 -4.17 -10.80
CA LEU A 124 4.61 -4.97 -9.58
C LEU A 124 5.68 -6.04 -9.80
N SER A 125 6.72 -6.04 -8.99
CA SER A 125 7.83 -6.99 -9.05
C SER A 125 7.82 -7.90 -7.83
N TYR A 126 7.87 -9.21 -8.07
CA TYR A 126 7.95 -10.26 -7.05
C TYR A 126 9.23 -11.08 -7.25
N PRO A 127 10.39 -10.64 -6.71
CA PRO A 127 11.70 -11.22 -7.01
C PRO A 127 11.79 -12.71 -6.65
N GLU A 128 11.32 -13.10 -5.46
CA GLU A 128 11.33 -14.50 -4.99
C GLU A 128 10.58 -15.46 -5.94
N GLN A 129 9.60 -14.95 -6.70
CA GLN A 129 8.80 -15.74 -7.64
C GLN A 129 9.18 -15.50 -9.11
N ASN A 130 10.22 -14.69 -9.38
CA ASN A 130 10.57 -14.21 -10.71
C ASN A 130 9.35 -13.75 -11.53
N ARG A 131 8.43 -13.05 -10.86
CA ARG A 131 7.15 -12.63 -11.45
C ARG A 131 7.09 -11.12 -11.52
N ARG A 132 6.63 -10.60 -12.67
CA ARG A 132 6.34 -9.18 -12.87
C ARG A 132 4.96 -9.02 -13.48
N GLU A 133 4.30 -7.93 -13.15
CA GLU A 133 2.99 -7.57 -13.68
C GLU A 133 2.98 -6.09 -14.00
N VAL A 134 2.64 -5.75 -15.25
CA VAL A 134 2.51 -4.37 -15.71
C VAL A 134 1.10 -3.87 -15.37
N ILE A 135 1.03 -2.67 -14.81
CA ILE A 135 -0.20 -2.00 -14.38
C ILE A 135 -0.29 -0.66 -15.10
N GLU A 136 -1.47 -0.36 -15.64
CA GLU A 136 -1.78 0.93 -16.24
C GLU A 136 -2.89 1.59 -15.41
N LEU A 137 -2.89 2.92 -15.37
CA LEU A 137 -3.91 3.70 -14.68
C LEU A 137 -5.07 3.98 -15.65
N ASP A 138 -6.03 3.06 -15.71
CA ASP A 138 -7.25 3.17 -16.49
C ASP A 138 -8.44 3.66 -15.63
N ASP A 139 -9.60 3.82 -16.26
CA ASP A 139 -10.81 4.32 -15.60
C ASP A 139 -11.30 3.41 -14.47
N GLU A 140 -11.20 2.08 -14.63
CA GLU A 140 -11.54 1.12 -13.59
C GLU A 140 -10.60 1.24 -12.38
N GLY A 141 -9.29 1.36 -12.63
CA GLY A 141 -8.29 1.55 -11.60
C GLY A 141 -8.46 2.86 -10.83
N ILE A 142 -8.81 3.95 -11.53
CA ILE A 142 -9.14 5.23 -10.89
C ILE A 142 -10.36 5.09 -9.99
N GLN A 143 -11.43 4.45 -10.48
CA GLN A 143 -12.65 4.26 -9.69
C GLN A 143 -12.40 3.39 -8.45
N ALA A 144 -11.65 2.30 -8.59
CA ALA A 144 -11.28 1.43 -7.48
C ALA A 144 -10.45 2.20 -6.42
N LEU A 145 -9.50 3.02 -6.88
CA LEU A 145 -8.70 3.89 -6.03
C LEU A 145 -9.55 4.90 -5.27
N GLN A 146 -10.43 5.62 -5.95
CA GLN A 146 -11.31 6.63 -5.34
C GLN A 146 -12.22 6.00 -4.27
N ASN A 147 -12.82 4.85 -4.58
CA ASN A 147 -13.66 4.11 -3.63
C ASN A 147 -12.88 3.73 -2.36
N ALA A 148 -11.65 3.26 -2.53
CA ALA A 148 -10.81 2.88 -1.39
C ALA A 148 -10.38 4.09 -0.56
N LEU A 149 -9.98 5.20 -1.19
CA LEU A 149 -9.62 6.43 -0.49
C LEU A 149 -10.81 6.96 0.33
N GLN A 150 -12.01 6.99 -0.26
CA GLN A 150 -13.23 7.40 0.43
C GLN A 150 -13.56 6.48 1.60
N ALA A 151 -13.45 5.16 1.43
CA ALA A 151 -13.72 4.20 2.48
C ALA A 151 -12.73 4.32 3.65
N ILE A 152 -11.46 4.59 3.38
CA ILE A 152 -10.45 4.84 4.42
C ILE A 152 -10.75 6.14 5.16
N GLN A 153 -11.18 7.20 4.47
CA GLN A 153 -11.60 8.45 5.11
C GLN A 153 -12.79 8.23 6.05
N GLN A 154 -13.78 7.44 5.62
CA GLN A 154 -14.91 7.06 6.48
C GLN A 154 -14.45 6.22 7.68
N LEU A 155 -13.57 5.25 7.45
CA LEU A 155 -13.00 4.40 8.49
C LEU A 155 -12.29 5.21 9.59
N ARG A 156 -11.61 6.29 9.21
CA ARG A 156 -10.93 7.20 10.16
C ARG A 156 -11.91 7.81 11.17
N GLN A 157 -13.15 8.08 10.74
CA GLN A 157 -14.21 8.64 11.59
C GLN A 157 -14.89 7.59 12.49
N CYS A 158 -14.69 6.30 12.26
CA CYS A 158 -15.27 5.25 13.10
C CYS A 158 -14.62 5.24 14.48
N PRO A 159 -15.38 5.39 15.59
CA PRO A 159 -14.81 5.46 16.94
C PRO A 159 -14.24 4.12 17.43
N LEU A 160 -14.72 3.01 16.88
CA LEU A 160 -14.33 1.65 17.22
C LEU A 160 -13.79 0.91 15.98
N PRO A 161 -12.89 -0.08 16.17
CA PRO A 161 -12.39 -0.88 15.06
C PRO A 161 -13.53 -1.66 14.38
N PRO A 162 -13.51 -1.80 13.03
CA PRO A 162 -14.42 -2.69 12.34
C PRO A 162 -14.38 -4.12 12.91
N GLN A 163 -15.55 -4.73 13.05
CA GLN A 163 -15.64 -6.11 13.49
C GLN A 163 -15.10 -7.06 12.42
N VAL A 164 -14.26 -7.99 12.84
CA VAL A 164 -13.80 -9.12 12.04
C VAL A 164 -14.28 -10.37 12.76
N PRO A 165 -15.29 -11.10 12.25
CA PRO A 165 -16.01 -12.10 13.03
C PRO A 165 -15.17 -13.35 13.34
N ARG A 166 -14.14 -13.64 12.55
CA ARG A 166 -13.24 -14.77 12.76
C ARG A 166 -11.86 -14.53 12.17
N PRO A 167 -10.81 -15.21 12.66
CA PRO A 167 -9.48 -15.15 12.06
C PRO A 167 -9.49 -15.52 10.57
N MET A 168 -8.83 -14.70 9.75
CA MET A 168 -8.59 -14.96 8.33
C MET A 168 -7.23 -15.62 8.13
N SER A 169 -6.98 -16.20 6.95
CA SER A 169 -5.69 -16.83 6.63
C SER A 169 -4.49 -15.87 6.77
N VAL A 170 -4.70 -14.59 6.49
CA VAL A 170 -3.71 -13.50 6.64
C VAL A 170 -3.42 -13.15 8.10
N CYS A 171 -4.28 -13.52 9.05
CA CYS A 171 -4.10 -13.23 10.47
C CYS A 171 -2.91 -13.99 11.06
N ARG A 172 -2.58 -15.18 10.55
CA ARG A 172 -1.47 -16.03 11.03
C ARG A 172 -0.09 -15.37 10.95
N THR A 173 0.06 -14.37 10.07
CA THR A 173 1.31 -13.61 9.91
C THR A 173 1.10 -12.12 10.10
N CYS A 174 -0.07 -11.73 10.64
CA CYS A 174 -0.40 -10.35 10.87
C CYS A 174 0.23 -9.88 12.18
N ALA A 175 0.94 -8.75 12.13
CA ALA A 175 1.52 -8.11 13.31
C ALA A 175 0.51 -7.79 14.41
N TYR A 176 -0.78 -7.69 14.05
CA TYR A 176 -1.86 -7.32 14.96
C TYR A 176 -2.60 -8.53 15.54
N GLN A 177 -2.16 -9.77 15.27
CA GLN A 177 -2.88 -10.98 15.67
C GLN A 177 -3.18 -10.99 17.17
N GLU A 178 -2.18 -10.75 18.02
CA GLU A 178 -2.35 -10.79 19.48
C GLU A 178 -3.32 -9.70 19.96
N LEU A 179 -3.18 -8.47 19.44
CA LEU A 179 -4.11 -7.37 19.74
C LEU A 179 -5.55 -7.66 19.27
N CYS A 180 -5.70 -8.43 18.21
CA CYS A 180 -6.96 -8.73 17.55
C CYS A 180 -7.79 -9.82 18.26
N TRP A 181 -7.11 -10.71 18.99
CA TRP A 181 -7.64 -11.98 19.51
C TRP A 181 -7.16 -12.25 20.94
N CYS A 182 -6.82 -11.19 21.70
CA CYS A 182 -6.36 -11.29 23.07
C CYS A 182 -7.41 -11.82 24.07
N GLU A 183 -8.67 -11.94 23.66
CA GLU A 183 -9.78 -12.46 24.46
C GLU A 183 -10.19 -13.89 24.03
N GLU A 184 -9.21 -14.81 23.95
CA GLU A 184 -9.46 -16.26 23.90
C GLU A 184 -8.76 -16.96 25.09
N GLU A 185 -8.96 -16.46 26.31
CA GLU A 185 -8.80 -17.27 27.53
C GLU A 185 -10.03 -17.11 28.44
N GLU A 186 -10.49 -18.26 28.93
CA GLU A 186 -11.60 -18.54 29.86
C GLU A 186 -13.02 -18.70 29.27
N GLY A 187 -13.27 -19.93 28.81
CA GLY A 187 -14.58 -20.57 28.67
C GLY A 187 -14.42 -22.09 28.61
#